data_AF-A0A2P8QKN5-F1
#
_entry.id   AF-A0A2P8QKN5-F1
#
_cell.length_a   1.000
_cell.length_b   1.000
_cell.length_c   1.000
_cell.angle_alpha   90.00
_cell.angle_beta   90.00
_cell.angle_gamma   90.00
#
_symmetry.space_group_name_H-M   'P 1'
#
loop_
_entity.id
_entity.type
_entity.pdbx_description
1 polymer ?
#
loop_
_entity_poly.entity_id
_entity_poly.type
_entity_poly.pdbx_seq_one_letter_code
_entity_poly.pdbx_strand_id
1 'polypeptide(L)'
;METSYDRDFAMSLPDTPRWVETRSLLVSREGKIFGVDETAGKLSFIVCSSTKKLICIVGSPNQKAVEQAVTYVGEGSEIIAALESSNYITQILPNWRSQIAWLHTLTDPRKLPKVPPGKVRLLSTDEIGNLKHLPTDLQTELAIASDSCSIAATIADDVPVSFCYAVETETLWDISIATLAAHRNLSLIHI
;
A
#
# COMPACT_ATOMS: atom_id res chain seq x y z
N MET A 1 -19.70 -13.72 -13.19
CA MET A 1 -20.25 -12.58 -13.95
C MET A 1 -19.89 -11.34 -13.14
N GLU A 2 -18.59 -10.99 -13.06
CA GLU A 2 -18.04 -10.25 -11.91
C GLU A 2 -16.79 -9.42 -12.29
N THR A 3 -16.78 -8.81 -13.48
CA THR A 3 -15.57 -8.18 -14.05
C THR A 3 -15.75 -6.75 -14.55
N SER A 4 -16.93 -6.13 -14.40
CA SER A 4 -17.19 -4.74 -14.85
C SER A 4 -16.93 -3.70 -13.76
N TYR A 5 -17.32 -4.00 -12.52
CA TYR A 5 -17.47 -2.99 -11.48
C TYR A 5 -16.15 -2.38 -11.01
N ASP A 6 -15.08 -3.18 -10.84
CA ASP A 6 -13.81 -2.67 -10.29
C ASP A 6 -13.19 -1.59 -11.17
N ARG A 7 -13.29 -1.75 -12.49
CA ARG A 7 -12.79 -0.77 -13.45
C ARG A 7 -13.62 0.51 -13.40
N ASP A 8 -14.94 0.40 -13.26
CA ASP A 8 -15.82 1.55 -13.17
C ASP A 8 -15.55 2.35 -11.88
N PHE A 9 -15.27 1.67 -10.77
CA PHE A 9 -14.84 2.30 -9.52
C PHE A 9 -13.44 2.91 -9.60
N ALA A 10 -12.49 2.26 -10.27
CA ALA A 10 -11.19 2.88 -10.52
C ALA A 10 -11.38 4.17 -11.33
N MET A 11 -12.15 4.13 -12.41
CA MET A 11 -12.36 5.31 -13.28
C MET A 11 -13.11 6.47 -12.60
N SER A 12 -13.86 6.21 -11.51
CA SER A 12 -14.56 7.26 -10.76
C SER A 12 -13.67 8.00 -9.76
N LEU A 13 -12.49 7.47 -9.46
CA LEU A 13 -11.47 8.15 -8.66
C LEU A 13 -10.48 8.90 -9.57
N PRO A 14 -9.91 10.04 -9.16
CA PRO A 14 -8.82 10.65 -9.91
C PRO A 14 -7.50 9.90 -9.65
N ASP A 15 -6.70 9.71 -10.70
CA ASP A 15 -5.36 9.12 -10.57
C ASP A 15 -4.37 10.14 -10.00
N THR A 16 -4.40 10.27 -8.68
CA THR A 16 -3.60 11.22 -7.90
C THR A 16 -3.02 10.49 -6.69
N PRO A 17 -1.90 10.96 -6.10
CA PRO A 17 -1.23 10.27 -4.98
C PRO A 17 -2.17 9.93 -3.83
N ARG A 18 -3.19 10.76 -3.61
CA ARG A 18 -4.20 10.56 -2.57
C ARG A 18 -4.96 9.23 -2.68
N TRP A 19 -5.12 8.70 -3.89
CA TRP A 19 -5.92 7.49 -4.15
C TRP A 19 -5.08 6.32 -4.63
N VAL A 20 -3.75 6.41 -4.57
CA VAL A 20 -2.84 5.43 -5.17
C VAL A 20 -3.12 4.01 -4.67
N GLU A 21 -3.26 3.82 -3.36
CA GLU A 21 -3.58 2.52 -2.75
C GLU A 21 -4.97 2.01 -3.12
N THR A 22 -5.99 2.86 -3.00
CA THR A 22 -7.37 2.55 -3.36
C THR A 22 -7.48 2.12 -4.83
N ARG A 23 -6.85 2.88 -5.74
CA ARG A 23 -6.84 2.60 -7.17
C ARG A 23 -6.05 1.35 -7.48
N SER A 24 -4.90 1.15 -6.85
CA SER A 24 -4.08 -0.05 -7.08
C SER A 24 -4.87 -1.32 -6.80
N LEU A 25 -5.60 -1.37 -5.66
CA LEU A 25 -6.49 -2.51 -5.33
C LEU A 25 -7.60 -2.74 -6.35
N LEU A 26 -8.16 -1.67 -6.93
CA LEU A 26 -9.24 -1.75 -7.93
C LEU A 26 -8.70 -2.18 -9.30
N VAL A 27 -7.56 -1.64 -9.72
CA VAL A 27 -6.93 -1.95 -11.02
C VAL A 27 -6.36 -3.37 -11.02
N SER A 28 -5.74 -3.80 -9.91
CA SER A 28 -5.22 -5.17 -9.77
C SER A 28 -6.30 -6.22 -9.58
N ARG A 29 -7.54 -5.79 -9.24
CA ARG A 29 -8.68 -6.67 -8.90
C ARG A 29 -8.42 -7.56 -7.68
N GLU A 30 -7.56 -7.10 -6.79
CA GLU A 30 -7.25 -7.77 -5.53
C GLU A 30 -8.13 -7.25 -4.37
N GLY A 31 -8.92 -6.20 -4.63
CA GLY A 31 -9.82 -5.59 -3.67
C GLY A 31 -11.21 -6.21 -3.65
N LYS A 32 -11.77 -6.35 -2.45
CA LYS A 32 -13.19 -6.61 -2.22
C LYS A 32 -13.89 -5.31 -1.84
N ILE A 33 -15.03 -5.04 -2.47
CA ILE A 33 -15.79 -3.80 -2.29
C ILE A 33 -16.96 -4.00 -1.30
N PHE A 34 -17.16 -3.02 -0.41
CA PHE A 34 -18.26 -2.96 0.55
C PHE A 34 -18.95 -1.59 0.55
N GLY A 35 -20.23 -1.57 0.90
CA GLY A 35 -20.95 -0.35 1.29
C GLY A 35 -21.06 0.72 0.22
N VAL A 36 -21.22 0.32 -1.05
CA VAL A 36 -21.40 1.25 -2.16
C VAL A 36 -22.65 2.10 -1.95
N ASP A 37 -22.49 3.41 -1.97
CA ASP A 37 -23.55 4.41 -1.92
C ASP A 37 -23.20 5.60 -2.82
N GLU A 38 -24.14 6.01 -3.68
CA GLU A 38 -24.02 7.13 -4.62
C GLU A 38 -25.02 8.26 -4.31
N THR A 39 -25.59 8.25 -3.10
CA THR A 39 -26.59 9.23 -2.69
C THR A 39 -26.06 10.66 -2.82
N ALA A 40 -26.93 11.56 -3.33
CA ALA A 40 -26.62 12.98 -3.53
C ALA A 40 -25.39 13.25 -4.42
N GLY A 41 -25.07 12.33 -5.35
CA GLY A 41 -23.97 12.49 -6.30
C GLY A 41 -22.58 12.38 -5.67
N LYS A 42 -22.48 11.85 -4.44
CA LYS A 42 -21.21 11.58 -3.77
C LYS A 42 -21.02 10.08 -3.67
N LEU A 43 -20.03 9.58 -4.38
CA LEU A 43 -19.66 8.18 -4.30
C LEU A 43 -18.98 7.89 -2.95
N SER A 44 -19.43 6.84 -2.27
CA SER A 44 -18.78 6.27 -1.10
C SER A 44 -18.77 4.75 -1.16
N PHE A 45 -17.66 4.17 -0.75
CA PHE A 45 -17.47 2.72 -0.68
C PHE A 45 -16.19 2.42 0.10
N ILE A 46 -15.97 1.14 0.36
CA ILE A 46 -14.72 0.62 0.92
C ILE A 46 -14.19 -0.41 -0.06
N VAL A 47 -12.89 -0.37 -0.33
CA VAL A 47 -12.18 -1.46 -1.00
C VAL A 47 -11.10 -1.98 -0.07
N CYS A 48 -11.01 -3.30 0.10
CA CYS A 48 -10.05 -3.88 1.04
C CYS A 48 -9.50 -5.22 0.54
N SER A 49 -8.31 -5.58 1.01
CA SER A 49 -7.65 -6.85 0.71
C SER A 49 -7.22 -7.54 2.00
N SER A 50 -7.69 -8.76 2.23
CA SER A 50 -7.28 -9.57 3.38
C SER A 50 -5.82 -10.03 3.27
N THR A 51 -5.33 -10.23 2.04
CA THR A 51 -3.93 -10.58 1.75
C THR A 51 -2.99 -9.42 2.06
N LYS A 52 -3.31 -8.21 1.59
CA LYS A 52 -2.51 -7.00 1.83
C LYS A 52 -2.75 -6.35 3.18
N LYS A 53 -3.70 -6.88 3.97
CA LYS A 53 -4.12 -6.32 5.26
C LYS A 53 -4.51 -4.84 5.21
N LEU A 54 -5.10 -4.42 4.09
CA LEU A 54 -5.38 -3.01 3.82
C LEU A 54 -6.86 -2.76 3.58
N ILE A 55 -7.37 -1.67 4.14
CA ILE A 55 -8.74 -1.17 3.99
C ILE A 55 -8.67 0.29 3.53
N CYS A 56 -9.16 0.57 2.33
CA CYS A 56 -9.20 1.91 1.75
C CYS A 56 -10.65 2.43 1.74
N ILE A 57 -10.87 3.59 2.33
CA ILE A 57 -12.20 4.20 2.50
C ILE A 57 -12.36 5.40 1.56
N VAL A 58 -13.41 5.37 0.75
CA VAL A 58 -13.82 6.47 -0.12
C VAL A 58 -15.12 7.09 0.40
N GLY A 59 -15.12 8.41 0.62
CA GLY A 59 -16.28 9.14 1.10
C GLY A 59 -16.63 8.83 2.56
N SER A 60 -17.90 8.55 2.82
CA SER A 60 -18.44 8.29 4.17
C SER A 60 -19.37 7.07 4.15
N PRO A 61 -18.84 5.86 3.88
CA PRO A 61 -19.64 4.64 3.85
C PRO A 61 -20.21 4.36 5.23
N ASN A 62 -21.40 3.76 5.31
CA ASN A 62 -22.06 3.52 6.58
C ASN A 62 -21.26 2.63 7.55
N GLN A 63 -21.53 2.76 8.84
CA GLN A 63 -20.84 2.05 9.91
C GLN A 63 -20.79 0.53 9.70
N LYS A 64 -21.90 -0.07 9.26
CA LYS A 64 -21.98 -1.52 9.03
C LYS A 64 -20.99 -1.98 7.96
N ALA A 65 -20.80 -1.20 6.89
CA ALA A 65 -19.82 -1.51 5.86
C ALA A 65 -18.39 -1.45 6.40
N VAL A 66 -18.08 -0.46 7.23
CA VAL A 66 -16.77 -0.34 7.89
C VAL A 66 -16.49 -1.54 8.78
N GLU A 67 -17.44 -1.92 9.62
CA GLU A 67 -17.33 -3.10 10.50
C GLU A 67 -17.16 -4.41 9.71
N GLN A 68 -17.89 -4.55 8.58
CA GLN A 68 -17.75 -5.69 7.68
C GLN A 68 -16.36 -5.78 7.05
N ALA A 69 -15.81 -4.65 6.58
CA ALA A 69 -14.48 -4.59 6.00
C ALA A 69 -13.39 -4.94 7.04
N VAL A 70 -13.47 -4.37 8.25
CA VAL A 70 -12.56 -4.69 9.36
C VAL A 70 -12.62 -6.17 9.71
N THR A 71 -13.83 -6.74 9.80
CA THR A 71 -14.00 -8.18 10.08
C THR A 71 -13.42 -9.05 8.96
N TYR A 72 -13.61 -8.65 7.70
CA TYR A 72 -13.13 -9.38 6.54
C TYR A 72 -11.59 -9.42 6.46
N VAL A 73 -10.92 -8.30 6.75
CA VAL A 73 -9.45 -8.23 6.71
C VAL A 73 -8.82 -8.83 7.98
N GLY A 74 -9.49 -8.66 9.13
CA GLY A 74 -9.09 -9.21 10.41
C GLY A 74 -8.01 -8.39 11.13
N GLU A 75 -7.36 -9.02 12.12
CA GLU A 75 -6.31 -8.38 12.92
C GLU A 75 -5.10 -7.97 12.07
N GLY A 76 -4.42 -6.91 12.54
CA GLY A 76 -3.28 -6.30 11.85
C GLY A 76 -3.65 -5.52 10.60
N SER A 77 -4.93 -5.21 10.40
CA SER A 77 -5.37 -4.38 9.28
C SER A 77 -4.94 -2.93 9.44
N GLU A 78 -4.67 -2.28 8.31
CA GLU A 78 -4.45 -0.85 8.21
C GLU A 78 -5.62 -0.19 7.47
N ILE A 79 -5.96 1.03 7.90
CA ILE A 79 -7.05 1.80 7.29
C ILE A 79 -6.48 3.09 6.71
N ILE A 80 -6.67 3.27 5.40
CA ILE A 80 -6.38 4.51 4.71
C ILE A 80 -7.71 5.20 4.41
N ALA A 81 -7.83 6.43 4.89
CA ALA A 81 -8.99 7.28 4.66
C ALA A 81 -8.56 8.71 4.36
N ALA A 82 -9.42 9.41 3.62
CA ALA A 82 -9.32 10.84 3.42
C ALA A 82 -9.28 11.61 4.75
N LEU A 83 -8.48 12.69 4.82
CA LEU A 83 -8.36 13.50 6.03
C LEU A 83 -9.72 14.06 6.46
N GLU A 84 -10.56 14.46 5.51
CA GLU A 84 -11.92 14.94 5.78
C GLU A 84 -12.86 13.87 6.39
N SER A 85 -12.55 12.58 6.21
CA SER A 85 -13.30 11.47 6.78
C SER A 85 -12.74 10.99 8.12
N SER A 86 -11.60 11.51 8.57
CA SER A 86 -10.87 11.02 9.75
C SER A 86 -11.74 10.99 11.02
N ASN A 87 -12.39 12.11 11.36
CA ASN A 87 -13.27 12.21 12.53
C ASN A 87 -14.40 11.16 12.50
N TYR A 88 -15.05 11.01 11.34
CA TYR A 88 -16.12 10.04 11.15
C TYR A 88 -15.64 8.60 11.39
N ILE A 89 -14.50 8.24 10.81
CA ILE A 89 -13.94 6.89 10.95
C ILE A 89 -13.46 6.62 12.37
N THR A 90 -12.83 7.59 13.05
CA THR A 90 -12.41 7.42 14.46
C THR A 90 -13.58 7.24 15.42
N GLN A 91 -14.77 7.78 15.10
CA GLN A 91 -15.97 7.55 15.91
C GLN A 91 -16.53 6.13 15.74
N ILE A 92 -16.46 5.58 14.53
CA ILE A 92 -16.86 4.19 14.25
C ILE A 92 -15.88 3.19 14.86
N LEU A 93 -14.59 3.55 14.88
CA LEU A 93 -13.50 2.68 15.30
C LEU A 93 -12.74 3.27 16.50
N PRO A 94 -13.37 3.39 17.68
CA PRO A 94 -12.79 4.12 18.82
C PRO A 94 -11.55 3.44 19.43
N ASN A 95 -11.35 2.15 19.17
CA ASN A 95 -10.19 1.39 19.68
C ASN A 95 -9.01 1.39 18.70
N TRP A 96 -9.11 2.12 17.60
CA TRP A 96 -8.05 2.24 16.61
C TRP A 96 -7.20 3.47 16.87
N ARG A 97 -5.91 3.36 16.54
CA ARG A 97 -5.00 4.52 16.54
C ARG A 97 -5.05 5.20 15.18
N SER A 98 -5.24 6.52 15.17
CA SER A 98 -5.18 7.34 13.96
C SER A 98 -3.90 8.17 13.91
N GLN A 99 -3.36 8.36 12.71
CA GLN A 99 -2.24 9.24 12.43
C GLN A 99 -2.36 9.84 11.03
N ILE A 100 -1.76 11.02 10.83
CA ILE A 100 -1.69 11.66 9.52
C ILE A 100 -0.52 11.06 8.74
N ALA A 101 -0.79 10.61 7.52
CA ALA A 101 0.23 10.22 6.55
C ALA A 101 0.59 11.42 5.65
N TRP A 102 1.88 11.70 5.50
CA TRP A 102 2.38 12.72 4.58
C TRP A 102 2.83 12.06 3.28
N LEU A 103 2.23 12.49 2.16
CA LEU A 103 2.60 12.00 0.84
C LEU A 103 3.59 12.96 0.18
N HIS A 104 4.75 12.44 -0.17
CA HIS A 104 5.79 13.17 -0.89
C HIS A 104 5.80 12.71 -2.35
N THR A 105 5.75 13.66 -3.28
CA THR A 105 5.83 13.37 -4.71
C THR A 105 7.17 13.77 -5.28
N LEU A 106 7.79 12.87 -6.02
CA LEU A 106 8.98 13.17 -6.79
C LEU A 106 8.58 13.89 -8.08
N THR A 107 8.84 15.20 -8.13
CA THR A 107 8.46 16.04 -9.27
C THR A 107 9.50 16.09 -10.39
N ASP A 108 10.74 15.70 -10.12
CA ASP A 108 11.83 15.67 -11.11
C ASP A 108 12.72 14.44 -10.89
N PRO A 109 12.54 13.37 -11.70
CA PRO A 109 13.35 12.15 -11.61
C PRO A 109 14.85 12.37 -11.80
N ARG A 110 15.28 13.50 -12.38
CA ARG A 110 16.72 13.80 -12.53
C ARG A 110 17.39 14.17 -11.21
N LYS A 111 16.60 14.46 -10.17
CA LYS A 111 17.08 14.72 -8.81
C LYS A 111 17.40 13.45 -8.04
N LEU A 112 17.09 12.28 -8.60
CA LEU A 112 17.41 11.01 -7.97
C LEU A 112 18.93 10.82 -7.94
N PRO A 113 19.49 10.38 -6.79
CA PRO A 113 20.91 10.14 -6.66
C PRO A 113 21.38 9.05 -7.62
N LYS A 114 22.59 9.21 -8.16
CA LYS A 114 23.18 8.19 -9.04
C LYS A 114 23.66 7.01 -8.20
N VAL A 115 23.16 5.82 -8.53
CA VAL A 115 23.54 4.57 -7.86
C VAL A 115 24.73 3.92 -8.60
N PRO A 116 25.82 3.58 -7.90
CA PRO A 116 26.90 2.80 -8.50
C PRO A 116 26.37 1.42 -8.98
N PRO A 117 26.82 0.91 -10.13
CA PRO A 117 26.44 -0.42 -10.60
C PRO A 117 26.70 -1.50 -9.55
N GLY A 118 25.79 -2.47 -9.45
CA GLY A 118 25.92 -3.63 -8.55
C GLY A 118 25.56 -3.37 -7.09
N LYS A 119 25.21 -2.15 -6.69
CA LYS A 119 24.74 -1.85 -5.33
C LYS A 119 23.28 -2.20 -5.09
N VAL A 120 22.48 -2.18 -6.14
CA VAL A 120 21.05 -2.51 -6.11
C VAL A 120 20.77 -3.59 -7.14
N ARG A 121 19.94 -4.57 -6.79
CA ARG A 121 19.45 -5.58 -7.73
C ARG A 121 18.03 -6.03 -7.37
N LEU A 122 17.36 -6.66 -8.33
CA LEU A 122 16.11 -7.36 -8.06
C LEU A 122 16.37 -8.66 -7.30
N LEU A 123 15.46 -8.97 -6.37
CA LEU A 123 15.42 -10.23 -5.64
C LEU A 123 14.42 -11.16 -6.31
N SER A 124 14.72 -12.47 -6.32
CA SER A 124 13.72 -13.48 -6.69
C SER A 124 12.83 -13.83 -5.49
N THR A 125 11.64 -14.37 -5.77
CA THR A 125 10.72 -14.87 -4.73
C THR A 125 11.37 -15.95 -3.85
N ASP A 126 12.12 -16.87 -4.47
CA ASP A 126 12.88 -17.90 -3.74
C ASP A 126 13.93 -17.30 -2.81
N GLU A 127 14.62 -16.24 -3.24
CA GLU A 127 15.60 -15.56 -2.41
C GLU A 127 14.92 -14.91 -1.21
N ILE A 128 13.81 -14.20 -1.42
CA ILE A 128 13.02 -13.52 -0.36
C ILE A 128 12.60 -14.51 0.72
N GLY A 129 12.07 -15.69 0.34
CA GLY A 129 11.69 -16.75 1.27
C GLY A 129 12.86 -17.32 2.10
N ASN A 130 14.09 -17.12 1.64
CA ASN A 130 15.31 -17.61 2.27
C ASN A 130 16.09 -16.55 3.07
N LEU A 131 15.63 -15.29 3.13
CA LEU A 131 16.27 -14.23 3.94
C LEU A 131 16.00 -14.42 5.45
N LYS A 132 16.69 -15.38 6.08
CA LYS A 132 16.47 -15.75 7.50
C LYS A 132 16.97 -14.72 8.52
N HIS A 133 17.75 -13.72 8.08
CA HIS A 133 18.26 -12.65 8.94
C HIS A 133 17.26 -11.51 9.14
N LEU A 134 16.14 -11.49 8.40
CA LEU A 134 15.15 -10.43 8.51
C LEU A 134 14.29 -10.59 9.76
N PRO A 135 13.83 -9.47 10.37
CA PRO A 135 12.73 -9.50 11.32
C PRO A 135 11.50 -10.16 10.70
N THR A 136 10.74 -10.92 11.50
CA THR A 136 9.56 -11.68 11.05
C THR A 136 8.54 -10.81 10.30
N ASP A 137 8.26 -9.62 10.81
CA ASP A 137 7.28 -8.70 10.21
C ASP A 137 7.72 -8.27 8.81
N LEU A 138 9.00 -7.90 8.65
CA LEU A 138 9.56 -7.52 7.35
C LEU A 138 9.62 -8.71 6.39
N GLN A 139 9.94 -9.91 6.87
CA GLN A 139 9.90 -11.11 6.04
C GLN A 139 8.49 -11.39 5.52
N THR A 140 7.48 -11.21 6.37
CA THR A 140 6.07 -11.38 6.03
C THR A 140 5.63 -10.34 5.00
N GLU A 141 6.00 -9.08 5.22
CA GLU A 141 5.73 -7.97 4.30
C GLU A 141 6.35 -8.20 2.91
N LEU A 142 7.64 -8.55 2.85
CA LEU A 142 8.31 -8.81 1.56
C LEU A 142 7.72 -10.05 0.86
N ALA A 143 7.31 -11.08 1.59
CA ALA A 143 6.63 -12.22 1.00
C ALA A 143 5.32 -11.81 0.32
N ILE A 144 4.47 -11.04 1.02
CA ILE A 144 3.21 -10.51 0.48
C ILE A 144 3.47 -9.61 -0.72
N ALA A 145 4.45 -8.71 -0.64
CA ALA A 145 4.80 -7.81 -1.73
C ALA A 145 5.26 -8.58 -2.98
N SER A 146 6.06 -9.64 -2.79
CA SER A 146 6.63 -10.44 -3.89
C SER A 146 5.60 -11.20 -4.72
N ASP A 147 4.38 -11.38 -4.21
CA ASP A 147 3.27 -11.98 -4.96
C ASP A 147 2.73 -11.05 -6.06
N SER A 148 2.93 -9.74 -5.91
CA SER A 148 2.29 -8.71 -6.77
C SER A 148 3.25 -7.70 -7.38
N CYS A 149 4.49 -7.60 -6.89
CA CYS A 149 5.47 -6.64 -7.41
C CYS A 149 6.91 -7.16 -7.34
N SER A 150 7.78 -6.53 -8.13
CA SER A 150 9.22 -6.78 -8.06
C SER A 150 9.83 -6.08 -6.85
N ILE A 151 10.73 -6.76 -6.15
CA ILE A 151 11.46 -6.20 -5.02
C ILE A 151 12.90 -5.93 -5.44
N ALA A 152 13.30 -4.66 -5.38
CA ALA A 152 14.69 -4.27 -5.47
C ALA A 152 15.31 -4.21 -4.08
N ALA A 153 16.59 -4.54 -3.96
CA ALA A 153 17.31 -4.43 -2.70
C ALA A 153 18.72 -3.89 -2.87
N THR A 154 19.14 -3.10 -1.88
CA THR A 154 20.54 -2.69 -1.70
C THR A 154 21.30 -3.77 -0.96
N ILE A 155 22.48 -4.12 -1.49
CA ILE A 155 23.36 -5.15 -0.94
C ILE A 155 24.51 -4.52 -0.16
N ALA A 156 24.71 -4.96 1.08
CA ALA A 156 25.88 -4.65 1.91
C ALA A 156 26.48 -5.95 2.44
N ASP A 157 27.79 -6.13 2.27
CA ASP A 157 28.51 -7.36 2.66
C ASP A 157 27.83 -8.65 2.16
N ASP A 158 27.42 -8.64 0.89
CA ASP A 158 26.69 -9.71 0.21
C ASP A 158 25.30 -10.06 0.79
N VAL A 159 24.77 -9.20 1.66
CA VAL A 159 23.45 -9.36 2.29
C VAL A 159 22.49 -8.23 1.85
N PRO A 160 21.22 -8.55 1.49
CA PRO A 160 20.18 -7.55 1.32
C PRO A 160 19.86 -6.86 2.66
N VAL A 161 20.01 -5.54 2.71
CA VAL A 161 19.84 -4.74 3.95
C VAL A 161 18.77 -3.66 3.85
N SER A 162 18.31 -3.38 2.63
CA SER A 162 17.38 -2.31 2.32
C SER A 162 16.57 -2.71 1.10
N PHE A 163 15.25 -2.54 1.14
CA PHE A 163 14.29 -3.09 0.19
C PHE A 163 13.39 -1.99 -0.33
N CYS A 164 13.06 -2.07 -1.62
CA CYS A 164 12.21 -1.14 -2.34
C CYS A 164 11.23 -1.94 -3.20
N TYR A 165 9.95 -1.65 -3.07
CA TYR A 165 8.86 -2.24 -3.84
C TYR A 165 7.77 -1.19 -4.00
N ALA A 166 6.91 -1.37 -4.99
CA ALA A 166 5.88 -0.39 -5.29
C ALA A 166 4.53 -1.06 -5.55
N VAL A 167 3.48 -0.36 -5.14
CA VAL A 167 2.15 -0.55 -5.70
C VAL A 167 1.95 0.45 -6.82
N GLU A 168 1.21 0.05 -7.84
CA GLU A 168 1.08 0.84 -9.06
C GLU A 168 -0.40 1.12 -9.37
N THR A 169 -0.64 2.32 -9.91
CA THR A 169 -1.84 2.66 -10.67
C THR A 169 -1.48 2.75 -12.16
N GLU A 170 -2.36 3.33 -12.97
CA GLU A 170 -2.07 3.56 -14.39
C GLU A 170 -0.94 4.55 -14.63
N THR A 171 -0.75 5.55 -13.75
CA THR A 171 0.27 6.59 -13.94
C THR A 171 1.15 6.88 -12.73
N LEU A 172 0.89 6.26 -11.57
CA LEU A 172 1.61 6.52 -10.32
C LEU A 172 2.13 5.24 -9.68
N TRP A 173 3.26 5.37 -8.99
CA TRP A 173 3.83 4.34 -8.12
C TRP A 173 3.90 4.89 -6.70
N ASP A 174 3.35 4.15 -5.74
CA ASP A 174 3.64 4.39 -4.31
C ASP A 174 4.75 3.44 -3.88
N ILE A 175 5.84 4.01 -3.39
CA ILE A 175 7.08 3.28 -3.17
C ILE A 175 7.28 3.06 -1.67
N SER A 176 7.27 1.80 -1.30
CA SER A 176 7.58 1.36 0.05
C SER A 176 9.05 1.05 0.19
N ILE A 177 9.62 1.52 1.30
CA ILE A 177 11.02 1.37 1.65
C ILE A 177 11.12 0.74 3.03
N ALA A 178 11.81 -0.40 3.11
CA ALA A 178 12.18 -1.02 4.38
C ALA A 178 13.70 -1.12 4.50
N THR A 179 14.25 -0.66 5.63
CA THR A 179 15.70 -0.76 5.91
C THR A 179 15.93 -1.38 7.28
N LEU A 180 16.83 -2.37 7.34
CA LEU A 180 17.24 -3.00 8.58
C LEU A 180 17.79 -1.97 9.57
N ALA A 181 17.46 -2.11 10.85
CA ALA A 181 17.74 -1.10 11.86
C ALA A 181 19.23 -0.70 11.93
N ALA A 182 20.14 -1.67 11.85
CA ALA A 182 21.60 -1.46 11.84
C ALA A 182 22.10 -0.63 10.64
N HIS A 183 21.26 -0.47 9.62
CA HIS A 183 21.59 0.13 8.33
C HIS A 183 20.80 1.43 8.06
N ARG A 184 19.97 1.87 9.00
CA ARG A 184 19.22 3.14 8.89
C ARG A 184 20.16 4.35 8.96
N ASN A 185 19.77 5.46 8.34
CA ASN A 185 20.54 6.71 8.25
C ASN A 185 21.89 6.63 7.50
N LEU A 186 22.18 5.51 6.85
CA LEU A 186 23.38 5.33 6.02
C LEU A 186 23.15 5.71 4.54
N SER A 187 22.00 6.31 4.21
CA SER A 187 21.60 6.68 2.84
C SER A 187 21.68 5.51 1.85
N LEU A 188 21.12 4.35 2.22
CA LEU A 188 21.26 3.11 1.45
C LEU A 188 20.19 2.91 0.37
N ILE A 189 19.13 3.72 0.37
CA ILE A 189 18.15 3.72 -0.72
C ILE A 189 18.26 5.01 -1.49
N HIS A 190 18.41 4.79 -2.78
CA HIS A 190 18.41 5.76 -3.85
C HIS A 190 17.26 5.31 -4.74
N ILE A 191 16.04 5.76 -4.42
CA ILE A 191 15.00 5.86 -5.45
C ILE A 191 15.46 6.97 -6.37
#